data_AF-A0A496RN55-F1
#
_entry.id   AF-A0A496RN55-F1
#
_cell.length_a   1.000
_cell.length_b   1.000
_cell.length_c   1.000
_cell.angle_alpha   90.00
_cell.angle_beta   90.00
_cell.angle_gamma   90.00
#
_symmetry.space_group_name_H-M   'P 1'
#
loop_
_entity.id
_entity.type
_entity.pdbx_description
1 polymer ?
#
loop_
_entity_poly.entity_id
_entity_poly.type
_entity_poly.pdbx_seq_one_letter_code
_entity_poly.pdbx_strand_id
1 'polypeptide(L)'
;MPLSVLLIIVRILPFKAVLKLGRLLGRCAYFLMHKRRRVVNANLKAAFETCTVFERRNIVKGVFKNFGQTIIELLLLPRMDEHYFKNYTSMKNFANLENAVNLKKGVILLTAHYGNWEIAASICSVL
;
A
#
# COMPACT_ATOMS: atom_id res chain seq x y z
N MET A 1 8.30 -5.45 -18.45
CA MET A 1 7.89 -4.16 -19.04
C MET A 1 8.94 -3.12 -18.73
N PRO A 2 9.33 -2.26 -19.69
CA PRO A 2 10.15 -1.10 -19.41
C PRO A 2 9.40 -0.14 -18.48
N LEU A 3 10.11 0.53 -17.56
CA LEU A 3 9.53 1.49 -16.61
C LEU A 3 8.81 2.64 -17.33
N SER A 4 9.35 3.09 -18.47
CA SER A 4 8.76 4.16 -19.30
C SER A 4 7.35 3.82 -19.81
N VAL A 5 7.14 2.59 -20.27
CA VAL A 5 5.81 2.11 -20.73
C VAL A 5 4.83 2.06 -19.56
N LEU A 6 5.29 1.58 -18.40
CA LEU A 6 4.46 1.55 -17.20
C LEU A 6 4.02 2.96 -16.78
N LEU A 7 4.92 3.94 -16.83
CA LEU A 7 4.61 5.34 -16.49
C LEU A 7 3.57 5.95 -17.43
N ILE A 8 3.63 5.65 -18.74
CA ILE A 8 2.63 6.13 -19.71
C ILE A 8 1.25 5.54 -19.41
N ILE A 9 1.19 4.22 -19.18
CA ILE A 9 -0.04 3.51 -18.81
C ILE A 9 -0.63 4.11 -17.53
N VAL A 10 0.22 4.29 -16.51
CA VAL A 10 -0.18 4.86 -15.22
C VAL A 10 -0.69 6.29 -15.36
N ARG A 11 -0.25 7.08 -16.36
CA ARG A 11 -0.73 8.46 -16.59
C ARG A 11 -2.07 8.56 -17.30
N ILE A 12 -2.36 7.65 -18.23
CA ILE A 12 -3.53 7.77 -19.11
C ILE A 12 -4.77 7.10 -18.50
N LEU A 13 -4.59 5.99 -17.79
CA LEU A 13 -5.73 5.23 -17.29
C LEU A 13 -6.38 5.89 -16.04
N PRO A 14 -7.70 5.67 -15.84
CA PRO A 14 -8.39 6.04 -14.61
C PRO A 14 -7.83 5.31 -13.38
N PHE A 15 -7.84 5.95 -12.21
CA PHE A 15 -7.30 5.41 -10.95
C PHE A 15 -7.73 3.97 -10.68
N LYS A 16 -9.04 3.68 -10.74
CA LYS A 16 -9.57 2.32 -10.49
C LYS A 16 -8.96 1.26 -11.41
N ALA A 17 -8.72 1.58 -12.68
CA ALA A 17 -8.15 0.66 -13.66
C ALA A 17 -6.66 0.44 -13.41
N VAL A 18 -5.92 1.51 -13.11
CA VAL A 18 -4.49 1.44 -12.76
C VAL A 18 -4.27 0.61 -11.48
N LEU A 19 -5.11 0.78 -10.45
CA LEU A 19 -5.04 -0.06 -9.24
C LEU A 19 -5.37 -1.54 -9.54
N LYS A 20 -6.31 -1.82 -10.45
CA LYS A 20 -6.58 -3.21 -10.90
C LYS A 20 -5.36 -3.81 -11.61
N LEU A 21 -4.67 -3.03 -12.43
CA LEU A 21 -3.43 -3.44 -13.08
C LEU A 21 -2.35 -3.79 -12.05
N GLY A 22 -2.12 -2.96 -11.02
CA GLY A 22 -1.16 -3.25 -9.96
C GLY A 22 -1.46 -4.55 -9.22
N ARG A 23 -2.73 -4.78 -8.89
CA ARG A 23 -3.18 -6.05 -8.29
C ARG A 23 -2.95 -7.26 -9.20
N LEU A 24 -3.15 -7.10 -10.51
CA LEU A 24 -2.90 -8.16 -11.50
C LEU A 24 -1.40 -8.45 -11.61
N LEU A 25 -0.56 -7.42 -11.71
CA LEU A 25 0.90 -7.57 -11.71
C LEU A 25 1.41 -8.26 -10.45
N GLY A 26 0.87 -7.88 -9.28
CA GLY A 26 1.13 -8.56 -8.01
C GLY A 26 0.73 -10.03 -8.03
N ARG A 27 -0.45 -10.35 -8.60
CA ARG A 27 -0.89 -11.74 -8.77
C ARG A 27 0.04 -12.52 -9.71
N CYS A 28 0.50 -11.93 -10.81
CA CYS A 28 1.49 -12.55 -11.69
C CYS A 28 2.81 -12.80 -10.93
N ALA A 29 3.28 -11.82 -10.17
CA ALA A 29 4.48 -11.95 -9.35
C ALA A 29 4.38 -13.09 -8.31
N TYR A 30 3.20 -13.35 -7.74
CA TYR A 30 2.99 -14.49 -6.84
C TYR A 30 3.29 -15.84 -7.52
N PHE A 31 2.96 -15.97 -8.81
CA PHE A 31 3.22 -17.19 -9.57
C PHE A 31 4.67 -17.27 -10.06
N LEU A 32 5.29 -16.16 -10.42
CA LEU A 32 6.65 -16.14 -10.98
C LEU A 32 7.75 -16.12 -9.90
N MET A 33 7.53 -15.47 -8.76
CA MET A 33 8.56 -15.20 -7.75
C MET A 33 8.53 -16.21 -6.60
N HIS A 34 8.77 -17.49 -6.90
CA HIS A 34 8.69 -18.58 -5.91
C HIS A 34 9.56 -18.37 -4.66
N LYS A 35 10.78 -17.85 -4.81
CA LYS A 35 11.69 -17.57 -3.68
C LYS A 35 11.10 -16.55 -2.72
N ARG A 36 10.56 -15.43 -3.24
CA ARG A 36 9.92 -14.40 -2.41
C ARG A 36 8.66 -14.94 -1.74
N ARG A 37 7.88 -15.75 -2.45
CA ARG A 37 6.68 -16.39 -1.88
C ARG A 37 7.02 -17.27 -0.67
N ARG A 38 8.14 -18.02 -0.72
CA ARG A 38 8.61 -18.82 0.41
C ARG A 38 8.98 -17.96 1.62
N VAL A 39 9.68 -16.85 1.41
CA VAL A 39 10.04 -15.91 2.49
C VAL A 39 8.79 -15.32 3.15
N VAL A 40 7.84 -14.82 2.37
CA VAL A 40 6.59 -14.25 2.92
C VAL A 40 5.83 -15.31 3.74
N ASN A 41 5.75 -16.55 3.24
CA ASN A 41 5.11 -17.63 3.97
C ASN A 41 5.84 -18.00 5.27
N ALA A 42 7.18 -17.99 5.27
CA ALA A 42 7.96 -18.25 6.48
C ALA A 42 7.76 -17.17 7.53
N ASN A 43 7.79 -15.89 7.12
CA ASN A 43 7.52 -14.76 8.00
C ASN A 43 6.12 -14.84 8.61
N LEU A 44 5.10 -15.15 7.79
CA LEU A 44 3.73 -15.30 8.30
C LEU A 44 3.58 -16.50 9.22
N LYS A 45 4.30 -17.61 8.99
CA LYS A 45 4.28 -18.76 9.90
C LYS A 45 4.90 -18.40 11.25
N ALA A 46 5.98 -17.61 11.26
CA ALA A 46 6.63 -17.16 12.48
C ALA A 46 5.79 -16.10 13.23
N ALA A 47 5.11 -15.21 12.52
CA ALA A 47 4.31 -14.14 13.13
C ALA A 47 2.91 -14.59 13.57
N PHE A 48 2.33 -15.61 12.91
CA PHE A 48 0.97 -16.09 13.15
C PHE A 48 0.94 -17.61 13.35
N GLU A 49 1.30 -18.05 14.56
CA GLU A 49 1.43 -19.47 14.89
C GLU A 49 0.11 -20.27 14.76
N THR A 50 -1.02 -19.62 15.02
CA THR A 50 -2.36 -20.25 14.97
C THR A 50 -2.97 -20.29 13.57
N CYS A 51 -2.34 -19.68 12.57
CA CYS A 51 -2.91 -19.54 11.24
C CYS A 51 -2.77 -20.84 10.43
N THR A 52 -3.88 -21.35 9.90
CA THR A 52 -3.89 -22.57 9.10
C THR A 52 -3.08 -22.40 7.80
N VAL A 53 -2.70 -23.53 7.18
CA VAL A 53 -1.99 -23.51 5.89
C VAL A 53 -2.81 -22.80 4.80
N PHE A 54 -4.13 -22.99 4.80
CA PHE A 54 -5.04 -22.39 3.82
C PHE A 54 -5.15 -20.87 4.01
N GLU A 55 -5.40 -20.41 5.23
CA GLU A 55 -5.48 -18.98 5.55
C GLU A 55 -4.17 -18.28 5.24
N ARG A 56 -3.05 -18.85 5.69
CA ARG A 56 -1.72 -18.27 5.41
C ARG A 56 -1.47 -18.18 3.91
N ARG A 57 -1.83 -19.19 3.12
CA ARG A 57 -1.69 -19.13 1.65
C ARG A 57 -2.53 -17.99 1.04
N ASN A 58 -3.72 -17.74 1.56
CA ASN A 58 -4.56 -16.64 1.11
C ASN A 58 -3.98 -15.28 1.52
N ILE A 59 -3.43 -15.15 2.73
CA ILE A 59 -2.71 -13.95 3.17
C ILE A 59 -1.50 -13.71 2.26
N VAL A 60 -0.69 -14.72 1.95
CA VAL A 60 0.46 -14.57 1.03
C VAL A 60 -0.01 -14.05 -0.33
N LYS A 61 -1.08 -14.58 -0.92
CA LYS A 61 -1.62 -14.05 -2.18
C LYS A 61 -2.05 -12.58 -2.03
N GLY A 62 -2.68 -12.25 -0.91
CA GLY A 62 -3.06 -10.90 -0.53
C GLY A 62 -1.86 -9.94 -0.46
N VAL A 63 -0.76 -10.35 0.17
CA VAL A 63 0.48 -9.57 0.27
C VAL A 63 1.01 -9.23 -1.12
N PHE A 64 1.11 -10.20 -2.02
CA PHE A 64 1.61 -9.95 -3.38
C PHE A 64 0.69 -9.01 -4.17
N LYS A 65 -0.63 -9.19 -4.05
CA LYS A 65 -1.64 -8.32 -4.66
C LYS A 65 -1.56 -6.90 -4.13
N ASN A 66 -1.42 -6.73 -2.81
CA ASN A 66 -1.29 -5.44 -2.15
C ASN A 66 0.03 -4.77 -2.54
N PHE A 67 1.16 -5.48 -2.50
CA PHE A 67 2.46 -4.95 -2.88
C PHE A 67 2.49 -4.44 -4.34
N GLY A 68 1.92 -5.20 -5.27
CA GLY A 68 1.78 -4.75 -6.65
C GLY A 68 0.89 -3.51 -6.80
N GLN A 69 -0.14 -3.37 -5.97
CA GLN A 69 -0.96 -2.16 -5.92
C GLN A 69 -0.19 -0.97 -5.33
N THR A 70 0.53 -1.15 -4.21
CA THR A 70 1.33 -0.10 -3.55
C THR A 70 2.38 0.47 -4.50
N ILE A 71 3.07 -0.36 -5.28
CA ILE A 71 4.04 0.13 -6.30
C ILE A 71 3.35 1.04 -7.31
N ILE A 72 2.16 0.66 -7.79
CA ILE A 72 1.41 1.46 -8.74
C ILE A 72 0.91 2.76 -8.11
N GLU A 73 0.45 2.72 -6.86
CA GLU A 73 0.05 3.91 -6.11
C GLU A 73 1.23 4.88 -5.93
N LEU A 74 2.44 4.38 -5.67
CA LEU A 74 3.65 5.20 -5.61
C LEU A 74 3.91 5.93 -6.94
N LEU A 75 3.75 5.24 -8.07
CA LEU A 75 3.88 5.85 -9.40
C LEU A 75 2.76 6.87 -9.71
N LEU A 76 1.63 6.76 -9.03
CA LEU A 76 0.50 7.68 -9.15
C LEU A 76 0.63 8.90 -8.23
N LEU A 77 1.54 8.91 -7.24
CA LEU A 77 1.68 10.02 -6.28
C LEU A 77 1.70 11.41 -6.95
N PRO A 78 2.44 11.66 -8.05
CA PRO A 78 2.44 12.98 -8.69
C PRO A 78 1.09 13.42 -9.28
N ARG A 79 0.13 12.50 -9.43
CA ARG A 79 -1.24 12.76 -9.90
C ARG A 79 -2.26 12.86 -8.76
N MET A 80 -1.86 12.58 -7.52
CA MET A 80 -2.77 12.62 -6.38
C MET A 80 -2.93 14.08 -5.93
N ASP A 81 -4.15 14.58 -6.02
CA ASP A 81 -4.56 15.90 -5.57
C ASP A 81 -5.50 15.80 -4.36
N GLU A 82 -5.96 16.93 -3.85
CA GLU A 82 -6.92 16.99 -2.75
C GLU A 82 -8.20 16.19 -3.05
N HIS A 83 -8.66 16.22 -4.30
CA HIS A 83 -9.83 15.44 -4.74
C HIS A 83 -9.60 13.93 -4.60
N TYR A 84 -8.42 13.44 -4.95
CA TYR A 84 -8.06 12.05 -4.73
C TYR A 84 -8.10 11.71 -3.24
N PHE A 85 -7.42 12.48 -2.39
CA PHE A 85 -7.37 12.19 -0.96
C PHE A 85 -8.76 12.19 -0.33
N LYS A 86 -9.60 13.18 -0.66
CA LYS A 86 -10.98 13.27 -0.17
C LYS A 86 -11.85 12.07 -0.55
N ASN A 87 -11.68 11.51 -1.76
CA ASN A 87 -12.54 10.43 -2.25
C ASN A 87 -12.01 9.02 -1.98
N TYR A 88 -10.70 8.87 -1.78
CA TYR A 88 -10.06 7.55 -1.69
C TYR A 88 -9.41 7.27 -0.34
N THR A 89 -9.44 8.21 0.60
CA THR A 89 -8.82 8.05 1.92
C THR A 89 -9.78 8.46 3.03
N SER A 90 -9.56 7.89 4.20
CA SER A 90 -10.30 8.21 5.42
C SER A 90 -9.37 8.06 6.60
N MET A 91 -9.33 9.04 7.48
CA MET A 91 -8.55 8.95 8.72
C MET A 91 -9.46 8.55 9.87
N LYS A 92 -9.05 7.52 10.62
CA LYS A 92 -9.71 7.14 11.86
C LYS A 92 -8.98 7.79 13.03
N ASN A 93 -9.74 8.26 14.02
CA ASN A 93 -9.23 8.91 15.23
C ASN A 93 -8.37 10.16 14.94
N PHE A 94 -8.74 10.95 13.93
CA PHE A 94 -8.00 12.15 13.52
C PHE A 94 -7.85 13.19 14.65
N ALA A 95 -8.85 13.30 15.52
CA ALA A 95 -8.83 14.17 16.69
C ALA A 95 -7.61 13.93 17.61
N ASN A 96 -7.05 12.71 17.65
CA ASN A 96 -5.85 12.44 18.44
C ASN A 96 -4.63 13.19 17.91
N LEU A 97 -4.51 13.31 16.58
CA LEU A 97 -3.45 14.08 15.93
C LEU A 97 -3.65 15.58 16.17
N GLU A 98 -4.86 16.09 15.96
CA GLU A 98 -5.18 17.50 16.22
C GLU A 98 -4.87 17.90 17.66
N ASN A 99 -5.29 17.07 18.63
CA ASN A 99 -5.00 17.29 20.05
C ASN A 99 -3.50 17.29 20.32
N ALA A 100 -2.73 16.36 19.73
CA ALA A 100 -1.29 16.31 19.90
C ALA A 100 -0.57 17.54 19.31
N VAL A 101 -1.00 18.01 18.13
CA VAL A 101 -0.45 19.24 17.50
C VAL A 101 -0.74 20.46 18.37
N ASN A 102 -1.95 20.57 18.93
CA ASN A 102 -2.37 21.68 19.79
C ASN A 102 -1.57 21.80 21.09
N LEU A 103 -0.89 20.73 21.52
CA LEU A 103 0.03 20.79 22.67
C LEU A 103 1.30 21.60 22.39
N LYS A 104 1.60 21.91 21.12
CA LYS A 104 2.78 22.71 20.69
C LYS A 104 4.13 22.17 21.19
N LYS A 105 4.24 20.85 21.37
CA LYS A 105 5.46 20.14 21.81
C LYS A 105 6.16 19.36 20.69
N GLY A 106 5.65 19.48 19.46
CA GLY A 106 5.99 18.58 18.36
C GLY A 106 5.21 17.26 18.44
N VAL A 107 5.12 16.56 17.30
CA VAL A 107 4.43 15.27 17.19
C VAL A 107 5.36 14.27 16.51
N ILE A 108 5.45 13.06 17.05
CA ILE A 108 6.12 11.93 16.40
C ILE A 108 5.04 10.96 15.93
N LEU A 109 4.92 10.82 14.61
CA LEU A 109 4.08 9.81 13.98
C LEU A 109 4.88 8.53 13.76
N LEU A 110 4.61 7.49 14.55
CA LEU A 110 5.22 6.18 14.38
C LEU A 110 4.41 5.36 13.36
N THR A 111 5.09 4.80 12.36
CA THR A 111 4.48 3.96 11.33
C THR A 111 5.28 2.67 11.12
N ALA A 112 4.76 1.77 10.30
CA ALA A 112 5.41 0.54 9.87
C ALA A 112 5.45 0.48 8.33
N HIS A 113 6.28 -0.42 7.79
CA HIS A 113 6.27 -0.77 6.36
C HIS A 113 5.00 -1.58 6.01
N TYR A 114 3.85 -0.94 6.14
CA TYR A 114 2.53 -1.54 6.06
C TYR A 114 1.61 -0.70 5.19
N GLY A 115 0.88 -1.36 4.29
CA GLY A 115 -0.02 -0.70 3.35
C GLY A 115 0.74 0.24 2.41
N ASN A 116 0.30 1.50 2.36
CA ASN A 116 0.95 2.56 1.60
C ASN A 116 1.30 3.70 2.57
N TRP A 117 2.48 3.61 3.16
CA TRP A 117 2.93 4.57 4.17
C TRP A 117 3.30 5.92 3.54
N GLU A 118 3.67 5.95 2.27
CA GLU A 118 3.95 7.18 1.53
C GLU A 118 2.69 8.03 1.39
N ILE A 119 1.56 7.44 1.01
CA ILE A 119 0.26 8.14 0.99
C ILE A 119 -0.09 8.64 2.39
N ALA A 120 0.09 7.83 3.42
CA ALA A 120 -0.20 8.24 4.79
C ALA A 120 0.63 9.45 5.23
N ALA A 121 1.92 9.47 4.87
CA ALA A 121 2.80 10.60 5.13
C ALA A 121 2.39 11.85 4.32
N SER A 122 2.03 11.70 3.05
CA SER A 122 1.56 12.81 2.22
C SER A 122 0.30 13.47 2.77
N ILE A 123 -0.69 12.68 3.23
CA ILE A 123 -1.91 13.22 3.83
C ILE A 123 -1.58 14.05 5.08
N CYS A 124 -0.69 13.54 5.94
CA CYS A 124 -0.29 14.25 7.16
C CYS A 124 0.48 15.55 6.89
N SER A 125 1.02 15.76 5.69
CA SER A 125 1.78 16.97 5.33
C SER A 125 0.92 18.12 4.79
N VAL A 126 -0.31 17.81 4.36
CA VAL A 126 -1.27 18.80 3.81
C VAL A 126 -2.26 19.27 4.88
N LEU A 127 -2.17 18.70 6.08
CA LEU A 127 -2.94 19.02 7.28
C LEU A 127 -2.11 19.87 8.23
#